data_AF-A0A7J9WJX3-F1
#
_entry.id   AF-A0A7J9WJX3-F1
#
_cell.length_a   1.000
_cell.length_b   1.000
_cell.length_c   1.000
_cell.angle_alpha   90.00
_cell.angle_beta   90.00
_cell.angle_gamma   90.00
#
_symmetry.space_group_name_H-M   'P 1'
#
loop_
_entity.id
_entity.type
_entity.pdbx_description
1 polymer ?
#
loop_
_entity_poly.entity_id
_entity_poly.type
_entity_poly.pdbx_seq_one_letter_code
_entity_poly.pdbx_strand_id
1 'polypeptide(L)'
;MSGKQHKREAKRTRQAAREAQRRRERWRTIQTIIIIAITMVIGGVLIWVSLEDPEDELASSEETPDPEPAVDPCQPAPAPQTAGESKPTFPEGPEQVLDDGLNYRAVIDTSCGRMIFQLLEDDAPETVNSFVFLAQEEFFDGLAIFRNAPGISALQTGAGDDTNTWDIDYTLPDETARAEEFGGYEPGAIAMAKGDPDTGGSQFFMVYGASGLPPDYTLFGQLVEGLDVLQSIGAIPTEDPADPANDTPSVPVYVERVTIETEAGEPAGPLAPVETPEPAGRDTEPAIEPSPSG
;
A
#
# COMPACT_ATOMS: atom_id res chain seq x y z
N MET A 1 31.73 -31.94 15.57
CA MET A 1 31.41 -30.50 15.71
C MET A 1 30.02 -30.23 15.11
N SER A 2 28.91 -30.58 15.78
CA SER A 2 27.57 -30.51 15.15
C SER A 2 26.42 -30.03 16.07
N GLY A 3 26.46 -30.27 17.38
CA GLY A 3 25.35 -29.88 18.27
C GLY A 3 25.22 -28.38 18.60
N LYS A 4 26.30 -27.59 18.47
CA LYS A 4 26.28 -26.14 18.81
C LYS A 4 25.80 -25.25 17.66
N GLN A 5 25.95 -25.67 16.41
CA GLN A 5 25.48 -24.90 15.24
C GLN A 5 23.97 -25.04 15.04
N HIS A 6 23.42 -26.26 15.12
CA HIS A 6 21.98 -26.48 15.03
C HIS A 6 21.17 -25.74 16.12
N LYS A 7 21.69 -25.63 17.34
CA LYS A 7 21.03 -24.83 18.40
C LYS A 7 21.04 -23.33 18.12
N ARG A 8 22.02 -22.82 17.37
CA ARG A 8 22.11 -21.39 16.99
C ARG A 8 21.18 -21.08 15.82
N GLU A 9 21.11 -21.95 14.83
CA GLU A 9 20.17 -21.84 13.70
C GLU A 9 18.72 -21.92 14.16
N ALA A 10 18.38 -22.91 15.01
CA ALA A 10 17.03 -23.05 15.57
C ALA A 10 16.63 -21.86 16.46
N LYS A 11 17.59 -21.13 17.03
CA LYS A 11 17.32 -19.92 17.81
C LYS A 11 17.12 -18.71 16.91
N ARG A 12 17.91 -18.59 15.83
CA ARG A 12 17.78 -17.53 14.81
C ARG A 12 16.45 -17.64 14.06
N THR A 13 16.05 -18.83 13.63
CA THR A 13 14.74 -19.03 12.97
C THR A 13 13.56 -18.72 13.88
N ARG A 14 13.65 -19.07 15.17
CA ARG A 14 12.65 -18.69 16.18
C ARG A 14 12.64 -17.20 16.51
N GLN A 15 13.75 -16.50 16.36
CA GLN A 15 13.82 -15.04 16.54
C GLN A 15 13.23 -14.33 15.31
N ALA A 16 13.62 -14.72 14.10
CA ALA A 16 13.06 -14.19 12.86
C ALA A 16 11.54 -14.42 12.75
N ALA A 17 11.04 -15.61 13.14
CA ALA A 17 9.61 -15.89 13.15
C ALA A 17 8.82 -15.03 14.16
N ARG A 18 9.44 -14.65 15.29
CA ARG A 18 8.83 -13.76 16.28
C ARG A 18 8.85 -12.30 15.83
N GLU A 19 9.88 -11.90 15.09
CA GLU A 19 9.99 -10.57 14.49
C GLU A 19 8.99 -10.40 13.35
N ALA A 20 8.80 -11.41 12.50
CA ALA A 20 7.76 -11.43 11.47
C ALA A 20 6.34 -11.35 12.06
N GLN A 21 6.05 -12.10 13.13
CA GLN A 21 4.76 -12.00 13.82
C GLN A 21 4.52 -10.61 14.41
N ARG A 22 5.55 -9.98 15.00
CA ARG A 22 5.46 -8.62 15.53
C ARG A 22 5.31 -7.57 14.42
N ARG A 23 5.88 -7.78 13.23
CA ARG A 23 5.72 -6.90 12.06
C ARG A 23 4.28 -6.94 11.53
N ARG A 24 3.64 -8.12 11.52
CA ARG A 24 2.21 -8.30 11.19
C ARG A 24 1.28 -7.64 12.21
N GLU A 25 1.58 -7.78 13.50
CA GLU A 25 0.81 -7.11 14.56
C GLU A 25 0.99 -5.59 14.52
N ARG A 26 2.20 -5.11 14.23
CA ARG A 26 2.47 -3.68 14.00
C ARG A 26 1.68 -3.15 12.81
N TRP A 27 1.58 -3.88 11.71
CA TRP A 27 0.79 -3.47 10.55
C TRP A 27 -0.72 -3.43 10.82
N ARG A 28 -1.26 -4.42 11.55
CA ARG A 28 -2.66 -4.36 12.03
C ARG A 28 -2.89 -3.20 13.00
N THR A 29 -1.91 -2.91 13.84
CA THR A 29 -1.96 -1.79 14.78
C THR A 29 -1.87 -0.45 14.05
N ILE A 30 -1.01 -0.32 13.03
CA ILE A 30 -0.89 0.86 12.17
C ILE A 30 -2.17 1.08 11.37
N GLN A 31 -2.72 0.04 10.72
CA GLN A 31 -4.03 0.13 10.07
C GLN A 31 -5.13 0.57 11.05
N THR A 32 -5.14 0.03 12.27
CA THR A 32 -6.11 0.42 13.29
C THR A 32 -5.89 1.87 13.75
N ILE A 33 -4.65 2.32 13.90
CA ILE A 33 -4.32 3.71 14.28
C ILE A 33 -4.68 4.69 13.16
N ILE A 34 -4.45 4.34 11.90
CA ILE A 34 -4.85 5.17 10.75
C ILE A 34 -6.37 5.28 10.67
N ILE A 35 -7.09 4.17 10.82
CA ILE A 35 -8.57 4.18 10.92
C ILE A 35 -9.01 5.05 12.11
N ILE A 36 -8.38 4.89 13.28
CA ILE A 36 -8.70 5.70 14.46
C ILE A 36 -8.39 7.18 14.22
N ALA A 37 -7.27 7.53 13.60
CA ALA A 37 -6.89 8.90 13.28
C ALA A 37 -7.88 9.53 12.29
N ILE A 38 -8.28 8.80 11.25
CA ILE A 38 -9.34 9.22 10.32
C ILE A 38 -10.66 9.42 11.08
N THR A 39 -11.06 8.49 11.94
CA THR A 39 -12.28 8.63 12.76
C THR A 39 -12.18 9.74 13.81
N MET A 40 -11.00 10.09 14.32
CA MET A 40 -10.79 11.20 15.25
C MET A 40 -10.75 12.55 14.53
N VAL A 41 -10.31 12.61 13.28
CA VAL A 41 -10.43 13.82 12.46
C VAL A 41 -11.91 14.06 12.12
N ILE A 42 -12.64 13.01 11.71
CA ILE A 42 -14.10 13.08 11.47
C ILE A 42 -14.86 13.40 12.77
N GLY A 43 -14.51 12.74 13.88
CA GLY A 43 -15.09 12.97 15.20
C GLY A 43 -14.70 14.32 15.81
N GLY A 44 -13.50 14.83 15.52
CA GLY A 44 -13.03 16.15 15.93
C GLY A 44 -13.74 17.27 15.19
N VAL A 45 -14.06 17.07 13.91
CA VAL A 45 -14.97 17.95 13.14
C VAL A 45 -16.38 17.92 13.75
N LEU A 46 -16.88 16.77 14.18
CA LEU A 46 -18.19 16.67 14.87
C LEU A 46 -18.21 17.27 16.29
N ILE A 47 -17.09 17.20 17.03
CA ILE A 47 -16.98 17.72 18.40
C ILE A 47 -16.71 19.23 18.42
N TRP A 48 -16.00 19.78 17.44
CA TRP A 48 -15.84 21.23 17.31
C TRP A 48 -17.16 21.93 16.96
N VAL A 49 -18.05 21.24 16.23
CA VAL A 49 -19.42 21.70 15.93
C VAL A 49 -20.36 21.61 17.16
N SER A 50 -19.94 20.98 18.27
CA SER A 50 -20.80 20.73 19.46
C SER A 50 -20.51 21.65 20.68
N LEU A 51 -19.85 22.80 20.54
CA LEU A 51 -19.61 23.72 21.67
C LEU A 51 -20.14 25.15 21.50
N GLU A 52 -21.03 25.38 20.54
CA GLU A 52 -21.87 26.58 20.50
C GLU A 52 -23.35 26.19 20.76
N ASP A 53 -23.84 26.47 21.96
CA ASP A 53 -25.23 26.28 22.42
C ASP A 53 -25.83 27.66 22.75
N PRO A 54 -27.17 27.82 22.86
CA PRO A 54 -28.28 27.25 22.09
C PRO A 54 -29.33 28.33 21.75
N GLU A 55 -30.43 27.96 21.06
CA GLU A 55 -31.81 28.51 21.12
C GLU A 55 -32.45 28.58 19.71
N ASP A 56 -33.21 27.54 19.35
CA ASP A 56 -34.69 27.61 19.26
C ASP A 56 -35.26 26.28 18.71
N GLU A 57 -36.27 25.76 19.40
CA GLU A 57 -37.12 24.67 18.91
C GLU A 57 -37.84 25.08 17.62
N LEU A 58 -37.89 24.18 16.62
CA LEU A 58 -39.13 23.72 15.98
C LEU A 58 -38.84 22.70 14.85
N ALA A 59 -39.59 21.60 14.91
CA ALA A 59 -39.95 20.70 13.81
C ALA A 59 -38.89 19.71 13.27
N SER A 60 -38.89 18.53 13.86
CA SER A 60 -39.02 17.22 13.20
C SER A 60 -38.91 17.20 11.66
N SER A 61 -37.74 16.78 11.20
CA SER A 61 -37.57 15.95 10.00
C SER A 61 -36.43 14.97 10.29
N GLU A 62 -36.77 13.70 10.51
CA GLU A 62 -35.80 12.60 10.45
C GLU A 62 -35.29 12.54 9.01
N GLU A 63 -34.12 13.13 8.75
CA GLU A 63 -33.40 12.93 7.50
C GLU A 63 -32.50 11.70 7.68
N THR A 64 -32.95 10.58 7.11
CA THR A 64 -32.14 9.37 6.89
C THR A 64 -30.78 9.79 6.33
N PRO A 65 -29.64 9.24 6.80
CA PRO A 65 -28.37 9.51 6.14
C PRO A 65 -28.49 9.10 4.68
N ASP A 66 -28.30 10.08 3.79
CA ASP A 66 -28.26 9.92 2.34
C ASP A 66 -27.23 8.82 2.02
N PRO A 67 -27.56 7.79 1.20
CA PRO A 67 -26.55 6.82 0.79
C PRO A 67 -25.37 7.58 0.16
N GLU A 68 -24.14 7.22 0.55
CA GLU A 68 -22.93 7.67 -0.13
C GLU A 68 -23.17 7.60 -1.65
N PRO A 69 -22.89 8.67 -2.42
CA PRO A 69 -23.16 8.66 -3.84
C PRO A 69 -22.44 7.46 -4.46
N ALA A 70 -23.20 6.63 -5.17
CA ALA A 70 -22.63 5.56 -5.97
C ALA A 70 -21.56 6.17 -6.88
N VAL A 71 -20.33 5.65 -6.79
CA VAL A 71 -19.20 6.09 -7.60
C VAL A 71 -19.61 5.92 -9.06
N ASP A 72 -19.61 7.00 -9.82
CA ASP A 72 -19.97 6.94 -11.23
C ASP A 72 -19.02 5.96 -11.93
N PRO A 73 -19.55 5.01 -12.73
CA PRO A 73 -18.71 4.04 -13.43
C PRO A 73 -17.73 4.79 -14.34
N CYS A 74 -16.49 4.30 -14.47
CA CYS A 74 -15.51 4.97 -15.30
C CYS A 74 -16.05 5.14 -16.72
N GLN A 75 -16.01 6.38 -17.21
CA GLN A 75 -16.46 6.73 -18.54
C GLN A 75 -15.28 6.86 -19.49
N PRO A 76 -15.49 6.65 -20.80
CA PRO A 76 -14.51 6.99 -21.82
C PRO A 76 -14.07 8.45 -21.67
N ALA A 77 -12.78 8.64 -21.40
CA ALA A 77 -12.17 9.95 -21.32
C ALA A 77 -11.44 10.28 -22.63
N PRO A 78 -11.42 11.55 -23.05
CA PRO A 78 -10.51 11.97 -24.11
C PRO A 78 -9.07 11.72 -23.67
N ALA A 79 -8.20 11.35 -24.62
CA ALA A 79 -6.79 11.19 -24.34
C ALA A 79 -6.19 12.50 -23.78
N PRO A 80 -5.38 12.45 -22.71
CA PRO A 80 -4.68 13.62 -22.20
C PRO A 80 -3.69 14.14 -23.25
N GLN A 81 -3.25 15.39 -23.11
CA GLN A 81 -2.34 16.02 -24.08
C GLN A 81 -1.00 15.28 -24.20
N THR A 82 -0.57 14.64 -23.12
CA THR A 82 0.67 13.86 -23.02
C THR A 82 0.56 12.44 -23.61
N ALA A 83 -0.64 12.00 -24.00
CA ALA A 83 -0.83 10.66 -24.55
C ALA A 83 -0.19 10.52 -25.94
N GLY A 84 0.53 9.42 -26.15
CA GLY A 84 1.24 9.13 -27.39
C GLY A 84 2.53 9.94 -27.60
N GLU A 85 2.96 10.73 -26.61
CA GLU A 85 4.28 11.34 -26.60
C GLU A 85 5.37 10.27 -26.46
N SER A 86 6.50 10.47 -27.13
CA SER A 86 7.63 9.55 -27.02
C SER A 86 8.21 9.61 -25.62
N LYS A 87 8.28 8.46 -24.94
CA LYS A 87 8.93 8.35 -23.63
C LYS A 87 10.43 8.06 -23.77
N PRO A 88 11.28 8.66 -22.91
CA PRO A 88 12.71 8.37 -22.89
C PRO A 88 13.00 6.97 -22.32
N THR A 89 14.18 6.45 -22.61
CA THR A 89 14.76 5.30 -21.92
C THR A 89 15.94 5.75 -21.05
N PHE A 90 16.35 4.92 -20.09
CA PHE A 90 17.36 5.27 -19.09
C PHE A 90 18.44 4.19 -18.98
N PRO A 91 19.32 4.04 -19.98
CA PRO A 91 20.30 2.95 -20.04
C PRO A 91 21.30 2.91 -18.87
N GLU A 92 21.45 4.02 -18.14
CA GLU A 92 22.32 4.10 -16.96
C GLU A 92 21.60 3.70 -15.66
N GLY A 93 20.31 3.41 -15.74
CA GLY A 93 19.43 3.15 -14.59
C GLY A 93 18.85 4.43 -13.97
N PRO A 94 17.96 4.28 -12.98
CA PRO A 94 17.38 5.41 -12.27
C PRO A 94 18.39 6.08 -11.34
N GLU A 95 18.33 7.40 -11.20
CA GLU A 95 19.11 8.10 -10.17
C GLU A 95 18.59 7.73 -8.76
N GLN A 96 19.47 7.80 -7.76
CA GLN A 96 19.05 7.63 -6.36
C GLN A 96 18.35 8.91 -5.88
N VAL A 97 17.03 8.82 -5.69
CA VAL A 97 16.15 9.93 -5.32
C VAL A 97 15.44 9.72 -3.99
N LEU A 98 15.57 8.54 -3.38
CA LEU A 98 15.05 8.30 -2.03
C LEU A 98 16.00 8.85 -0.97
N ASP A 99 15.42 9.53 0.01
CA ASP A 99 16.05 10.04 1.20
C ASP A 99 15.77 9.11 2.39
N ASP A 100 16.79 8.87 3.21
CA ASP A 100 16.66 8.05 4.40
C ASP A 100 15.64 8.63 5.39
N GLY A 101 14.77 7.76 5.91
CA GLY A 101 13.82 8.13 6.97
C GLY A 101 12.63 8.95 6.50
N LEU A 102 12.35 8.99 5.18
CA LEU A 102 11.09 9.45 4.64
C LEU A 102 10.21 8.26 4.23
N ASN A 103 8.91 8.41 4.41
CA ASN A 103 7.91 7.54 3.82
C ASN A 103 7.41 8.16 2.52
N TYR A 104 7.18 7.34 1.50
CA TYR A 104 6.77 7.81 0.18
C TYR A 104 5.32 7.40 -0.14
N ARG A 105 4.56 8.31 -0.74
CA ARG A 105 3.24 8.02 -1.31
C ARG A 105 3.21 8.40 -2.78
N ALA A 106 2.54 7.58 -3.57
CA ALA A 106 2.26 7.87 -4.97
C ALA A 106 0.78 8.23 -5.14
N VAL A 107 0.52 9.47 -5.58
CA VAL A 107 -0.80 9.93 -6.00
C VAL A 107 -0.89 9.74 -7.52
N ILE A 108 -1.72 8.79 -7.94
CA ILE A 108 -1.94 8.47 -9.35
C ILE A 108 -3.29 9.06 -9.75
N ASP A 109 -3.26 10.15 -10.50
CA ASP A 109 -4.44 10.71 -11.15
C ASP A 109 -4.66 9.96 -12.46
N THR A 110 -5.82 9.32 -12.59
CA THR A 110 -6.24 8.65 -13.83
C THR A 110 -7.44 9.37 -14.43
N SER A 111 -7.73 9.07 -15.69
CA SER A 111 -8.92 9.55 -16.36
C SER A 111 -10.24 9.06 -15.75
N CYS A 112 -10.18 8.09 -14.83
CA CYS A 112 -11.31 7.54 -14.08
C CYS A 112 -11.40 8.02 -12.63
N GLY A 113 -10.41 8.79 -12.15
CA GLY A 113 -10.31 9.20 -10.76
C GLY A 113 -8.92 9.02 -10.15
N ARG A 114 -8.80 9.40 -8.89
CA ARG A 114 -7.53 9.39 -8.14
C ARG A 114 -7.37 8.11 -7.33
N MET A 115 -6.12 7.64 -7.26
CA MET A 115 -5.68 6.57 -6.38
C MET A 115 -4.45 7.03 -5.59
N ILE A 116 -4.36 6.67 -4.31
CA ILE A 116 -3.18 6.97 -3.48
C ILE A 116 -2.61 5.65 -2.95
N PHE A 117 -1.33 5.44 -3.21
CA PHE A 117 -0.58 4.26 -2.75
C PHE A 117 0.46 4.68 -1.72
N GLN A 118 0.52 3.96 -0.61
CA GLN A 118 1.68 3.95 0.27
C GLN A 118 2.75 3.06 -0.36
N LEU A 119 3.94 3.61 -0.61
CA LEU A 119 5.07 2.84 -1.13
C LEU A 119 5.78 2.09 0.02
N LEU A 120 6.53 1.04 -0.34
CA LEU A 120 7.21 0.13 0.58
C LEU A 120 8.73 0.20 0.40
N GLU A 121 9.30 1.40 0.53
CA GLU A 121 10.74 1.66 0.32
C GLU A 121 11.67 0.78 1.18
N ASP A 122 11.23 0.40 2.39
CA ASP A 122 12.00 -0.49 3.27
C ASP A 122 12.05 -1.95 2.77
N ASP A 123 11.04 -2.39 2.01
CA ASP A 123 10.91 -3.77 1.55
C ASP A 123 11.35 -3.97 0.09
N ALA A 124 11.18 -2.94 -0.74
CA ALA A 124 11.54 -2.93 -2.15
C ALA A 124 12.27 -1.62 -2.55
N PRO A 125 13.42 -1.30 -1.92
CA PRO A 125 14.11 -0.03 -2.10
C PRO A 125 14.52 0.27 -3.55
N GLU A 126 14.98 -0.73 -4.32
CA GLU A 126 15.42 -0.50 -5.70
C GLU A 126 14.21 -0.20 -6.60
N THR A 127 13.13 -0.96 -6.42
CA THR A 127 11.88 -0.79 -7.17
C THR A 127 11.20 0.54 -6.83
N VAL A 128 11.11 0.90 -5.55
CA VAL A 128 10.51 2.17 -5.13
C VAL A 128 11.35 3.35 -5.61
N ASN A 129 12.67 3.28 -5.54
CA ASN A 129 13.54 4.33 -6.06
C ASN A 129 13.32 4.55 -7.56
N SER A 130 13.29 3.46 -8.33
CA SER A 130 13.01 3.51 -9.77
C SER A 130 11.65 4.15 -10.08
N PHE A 131 10.59 3.70 -9.39
CA PHE A 131 9.25 4.24 -9.58
C PHE A 131 9.18 5.74 -9.25
N VAL A 132 9.77 6.16 -8.13
CA VAL A 132 9.80 7.57 -7.71
C VAL A 132 10.59 8.43 -8.70
N PHE A 133 11.75 7.95 -9.16
CA PHE A 133 12.55 8.62 -10.18
C PHE A 133 11.73 8.83 -11.48
N LEU A 134 11.12 7.77 -12.00
CA LEU A 134 10.31 7.84 -13.22
C LEU A 134 9.09 8.76 -13.07
N ALA A 135 8.45 8.78 -11.90
CA ALA A 135 7.36 9.71 -11.62
C ALA A 135 7.84 11.17 -11.63
N GLN A 136 9.02 11.45 -11.06
CA GLN A 136 9.62 12.80 -11.08
C GLN A 136 10.03 13.26 -12.48
N GLU A 137 10.38 12.32 -13.36
CA GLU A 137 10.65 12.56 -14.79
C GLU A 137 9.38 12.64 -15.65
N GLU A 138 8.18 12.65 -15.02
CA GLU A 138 6.88 12.68 -15.71
C GLU A 138 6.72 11.51 -16.73
N PHE A 139 7.45 10.41 -16.53
CA PHE A 139 7.49 9.30 -17.47
C PHE A 139 6.12 8.65 -17.64
N PHE A 140 5.36 8.51 -16.55
CA PHE A 140 4.06 7.85 -16.53
C PHE A 140 2.91 8.71 -17.08
N ASP A 141 3.11 10.03 -17.23
CA ASP A 141 2.05 10.96 -17.62
C ASP A 141 1.56 10.67 -19.04
N GLY A 142 0.27 10.44 -19.22
CA GLY A 142 -0.35 10.12 -20.49
C GLY A 142 -0.24 8.65 -20.93
N LEU A 143 0.39 7.77 -20.14
CA LEU A 143 0.43 6.35 -20.46
C LEU A 143 -0.96 5.71 -20.32
N ALA A 144 -1.25 4.73 -21.15
CA ALA A 144 -2.46 3.95 -21.05
C ALA A 144 -2.33 2.85 -19.98
N ILE A 145 -3.46 2.52 -19.36
CA ILE A 145 -3.65 1.20 -18.77
C ILE A 145 -3.94 0.25 -19.94
N PHE A 146 -2.88 -0.23 -20.57
CA PHE A 146 -2.96 -0.98 -21.83
C PHE A 146 -3.47 -2.41 -21.63
N ARG A 147 -3.52 -2.90 -20.38
CA ARG A 147 -3.97 -4.26 -20.07
C ARG A 147 -4.90 -4.30 -18.84
N ASN A 148 -6.06 -4.93 -18.98
CA ASN A 148 -6.90 -5.44 -17.91
C ASN A 148 -6.98 -6.96 -18.04
N ALA A 149 -6.45 -7.70 -17.07
CA ALA A 149 -6.43 -9.16 -17.04
C ALA A 149 -7.44 -9.69 -16.00
N PRO A 150 -8.70 -9.98 -16.39
CA PRO A 150 -9.76 -10.30 -15.43
C PRO A 150 -9.55 -11.62 -14.69
N GLY A 151 -8.85 -12.57 -15.32
CA GLY A 151 -8.54 -13.88 -14.72
C GLY A 151 -7.66 -13.80 -13.47
N ILE A 152 -6.93 -12.69 -13.28
CA ILE A 152 -6.05 -12.43 -12.14
C ILE A 152 -6.32 -11.07 -11.49
N SER A 153 -7.47 -10.46 -11.80
CA SER A 153 -7.89 -9.15 -11.27
C SER A 153 -6.79 -8.08 -11.28
N ALA A 154 -6.05 -7.95 -12.38
CA ALA A 154 -4.88 -7.05 -12.47
C ALA A 154 -4.99 -6.08 -13.66
N LEU A 155 -4.63 -4.82 -13.42
CA LEU A 155 -4.47 -3.78 -14.43
C LEU A 155 -2.99 -3.49 -14.62
N GLN A 156 -2.48 -3.46 -15.84
CA GLN A 156 -1.06 -3.21 -16.13
C GLN A 156 -0.87 -1.90 -16.92
N THR A 157 0.19 -1.17 -16.58
CA THR A 157 0.61 0.08 -17.22
C THR A 157 2.13 0.27 -17.09
N GLY A 158 2.66 1.45 -17.40
CA GLY A 158 4.09 1.79 -17.23
C GLY A 158 4.97 1.44 -18.43
N ALA A 159 4.39 1.11 -19.58
CA ALA A 159 5.12 0.91 -20.83
C ALA A 159 5.18 2.23 -21.61
N GLY A 160 6.37 2.67 -22.01
CA GLY A 160 6.54 3.95 -22.72
C GLY A 160 5.90 4.03 -24.12
N ASP A 161 5.55 2.88 -24.70
CA ASP A 161 4.82 2.76 -25.96
C ASP A 161 3.44 2.09 -25.81
N ASP A 162 2.96 1.96 -24.57
CA ASP A 162 1.72 1.25 -24.21
C ASP A 162 1.68 -0.23 -24.67
N THR A 163 2.84 -0.88 -24.82
CA THR A 163 2.93 -2.31 -25.15
C THR A 163 3.60 -3.13 -24.06
N ASN A 164 3.17 -4.39 -23.91
CA ASN A 164 3.80 -5.35 -23.01
C ASN A 164 5.28 -5.63 -23.31
N THR A 165 5.76 -5.27 -24.50
CA THR A 165 7.16 -5.51 -24.94
C THR A 165 8.10 -4.36 -24.65
N TRP A 166 7.63 -3.28 -24.02
CA TRP A 166 8.46 -2.13 -23.70
C TRP A 166 9.65 -2.50 -22.80
N ASP A 167 10.81 -1.96 -23.15
CA ASP A 167 12.06 -2.02 -22.40
C ASP A 167 12.53 -0.59 -22.13
N ILE A 168 12.98 -0.32 -20.91
CA ILE A 168 13.46 1.00 -20.47
C ILE A 168 15.00 1.11 -20.49
N ASP A 169 15.66 0.11 -21.08
CA ASP A 169 17.11 -0.07 -21.20
C ASP A 169 17.84 -0.34 -19.87
N TYR A 170 17.12 -0.69 -18.81
CA TYR A 170 17.67 -1.22 -17.57
C TYR A 170 16.71 -2.25 -16.94
N THR A 171 17.25 -3.06 -16.03
CA THR A 171 16.46 -4.02 -15.25
C THR A 171 16.61 -3.81 -13.74
N LEU A 172 15.59 -4.23 -13.01
CA LEU A 172 15.52 -4.23 -11.55
C LEU A 172 15.51 -5.67 -11.03
N PRO A 173 16.14 -5.91 -9.86
CA PRO A 173 16.09 -7.22 -9.22
C PRO A 173 14.72 -7.51 -8.62
N ASP A 174 14.45 -8.80 -8.38
CA ASP A 174 13.26 -9.25 -7.67
C ASP A 174 13.41 -9.00 -6.14
N GLU A 175 12.50 -8.22 -5.55
CA GLU A 175 12.43 -7.90 -4.12
C GLU A 175 11.16 -8.52 -3.48
N THR A 176 11.00 -9.83 -3.64
CA THR A 176 9.73 -10.56 -3.41
C THR A 176 9.41 -10.88 -1.95
N ALA A 177 10.32 -10.59 -1.01
CA ALA A 177 10.19 -11.03 0.39
C ALA A 177 8.87 -10.60 1.04
N ARG A 178 8.36 -9.41 0.68
CA ARG A 178 7.06 -8.93 1.16
C ARG A 178 5.88 -9.70 0.57
N ALA A 179 5.90 -9.96 -0.74
CA ALA A 179 4.87 -10.75 -1.40
C ALA A 179 4.83 -12.18 -0.83
N GLU A 180 6.00 -12.79 -0.58
CA GLU A 180 6.12 -14.11 0.03
C GLU A 180 5.54 -14.16 1.44
N GLU A 181 5.73 -13.09 2.23
CA GLU A 181 5.17 -12.99 3.57
C GLU A 181 3.63 -13.04 3.56
N PHE A 182 3.02 -12.37 2.59
CA PHE A 182 1.57 -12.36 2.41
C PHE A 182 1.03 -13.57 1.65
N GLY A 183 1.88 -14.27 0.89
CA GLY A 183 1.50 -15.39 0.05
C GLY A 183 0.79 -14.97 -1.24
N GLY A 184 1.03 -13.74 -1.72
CA GLY A 184 0.42 -13.18 -2.93
C GLY A 184 0.15 -11.68 -2.81
N TYR A 185 -0.88 -11.21 -3.53
CA TYR A 185 -1.24 -9.79 -3.63
C TYR A 185 -2.72 -9.61 -3.30
N GLU A 186 -2.99 -8.83 -2.26
CA GLU A 186 -4.33 -8.40 -1.88
C GLU A 186 -4.85 -7.28 -2.79
N PRO A 187 -6.17 -7.03 -2.84
CA PRO A 187 -6.71 -5.85 -3.52
C PRO A 187 -6.02 -4.56 -3.04
N GLY A 188 -5.69 -3.70 -4.01
CA GLY A 188 -4.90 -2.48 -3.81
C GLY A 188 -3.38 -2.68 -3.83
N ALA A 189 -2.87 -3.91 -3.99
CA ALA A 189 -1.43 -4.10 -4.19
C ALA A 189 -0.97 -3.48 -5.51
N ILE A 190 0.21 -2.86 -5.49
CA ILE A 190 0.95 -2.45 -6.70
C ILE A 190 2.28 -3.19 -6.75
N ALA A 191 2.54 -3.85 -7.88
CA ALA A 191 3.68 -4.75 -8.04
C ALA A 191 4.36 -4.61 -9.40
N MET A 192 5.67 -4.86 -9.44
CA MET A 192 6.50 -4.68 -10.63
C MET A 192 6.24 -5.81 -11.62
N ALA A 193 5.89 -5.48 -12.86
CA ALA A 193 5.72 -6.46 -13.92
C ALA A 193 7.11 -6.88 -14.45
N LYS A 194 7.22 -8.12 -14.91
CA LYS A 194 8.45 -8.68 -15.48
C LYS A 194 8.15 -9.84 -16.42
N GLY A 195 9.09 -10.14 -17.32
CA GLY A 195 9.05 -11.32 -18.19
C GLY A 195 9.78 -12.53 -17.58
N ASP A 196 10.98 -12.29 -17.06
CA ASP A 196 11.87 -13.27 -16.42
C ASP A 196 12.28 -12.80 -15.01
N PRO A 197 12.88 -13.66 -14.15
CA PRO A 197 13.46 -13.21 -12.89
C PRO A 197 14.47 -12.08 -13.07
N ASP A 198 14.44 -11.08 -12.18
CA ASP A 198 15.34 -9.91 -12.19
C ASP A 198 15.25 -9.08 -13.49
N THR A 199 14.05 -8.99 -14.09
CA THR A 199 13.77 -8.19 -15.31
C THR A 199 12.68 -7.14 -15.12
N GLY A 200 12.44 -6.71 -13.87
CA GLY A 200 11.57 -5.56 -13.62
C GLY A 200 12.11 -4.31 -14.32
N GLY A 201 11.26 -3.36 -14.65
CA GLY A 201 11.66 -2.13 -15.35
C GLY A 201 10.75 -0.97 -14.96
N SER A 202 9.97 -0.49 -15.93
CA SER A 202 8.96 0.56 -15.72
C SER A 202 7.53 0.06 -15.66
N GLN A 203 7.26 -1.14 -16.18
CA GLN A 203 5.91 -1.69 -16.22
C GLN A 203 5.50 -2.21 -14.84
N PHE A 204 4.30 -1.86 -14.38
CA PHE A 204 3.75 -2.34 -13.12
C PHE A 204 2.29 -2.71 -13.28
N PHE A 205 1.76 -3.45 -12.32
CA PHE A 205 0.34 -3.78 -12.24
C PHE A 205 -0.27 -3.46 -10.88
N MET A 206 -1.57 -3.18 -10.91
CA MET A 206 -2.39 -2.91 -9.73
C MET A 206 -3.48 -3.98 -9.62
N VAL A 207 -3.64 -4.55 -8.44
CA VAL A 207 -4.59 -5.63 -8.19
C VAL A 207 -5.91 -5.05 -7.68
N TYR A 208 -7.01 -5.23 -8.41
CA TYR A 208 -8.33 -4.68 -8.03
C TYR A 208 -9.23 -5.67 -7.30
N GLY A 209 -8.84 -6.95 -7.25
CA GLY A 209 -9.63 -8.04 -6.71
C GLY A 209 -8.76 -9.24 -6.30
N ALA A 210 -9.38 -10.40 -6.11
CA ALA A 210 -8.63 -11.61 -5.80
C ALA A 210 -7.80 -12.06 -7.02
N SER A 211 -6.48 -11.98 -6.93
CA SER A 211 -5.59 -12.27 -8.07
C SER A 211 -5.20 -13.74 -8.19
N GLY A 212 -4.95 -14.42 -7.06
CA GLY A 212 -4.41 -15.78 -7.05
C GLY A 212 -2.99 -15.89 -7.64
N LEU A 213 -2.32 -14.77 -7.89
CA LEU A 213 -0.96 -14.74 -8.40
C LEU A 213 0.02 -15.26 -7.34
N PRO A 214 1.03 -16.07 -7.73
CA PRO A 214 2.11 -16.45 -6.84
C PRO A 214 2.94 -15.21 -6.46
N PRO A 215 3.61 -15.22 -5.28
CA PRO A 215 4.41 -14.10 -4.78
C PRO A 215 5.75 -13.92 -5.52
N ASP A 216 5.73 -13.99 -6.85
CA ASP A 216 6.91 -14.00 -7.70
C ASP A 216 7.29 -12.60 -8.24
N TYR A 217 6.52 -11.56 -7.93
CA TYR A 217 6.72 -10.17 -8.37
C TYR A 217 7.02 -9.27 -7.17
N THR A 218 7.83 -8.23 -7.36
CA THR A 218 8.12 -7.26 -6.31
C THR A 218 6.85 -6.49 -5.93
N LEU A 219 6.35 -6.70 -4.72
CA LEU A 219 5.29 -5.89 -4.12
C LEU A 219 5.90 -4.63 -3.51
N PHE A 220 5.67 -3.48 -4.14
CA PHE A 220 6.33 -2.22 -3.77
C PHE A 220 5.39 -1.14 -3.24
N GLY A 221 4.09 -1.42 -3.11
CA GLY A 221 3.14 -0.49 -2.53
C GLY A 221 1.78 -1.12 -2.22
N GLN A 222 0.97 -0.38 -1.47
CA GLN A 222 -0.40 -0.73 -1.13
C GLN A 222 -1.30 0.50 -1.21
N LEU A 223 -2.45 0.36 -1.87
CA LEU A 223 -3.46 1.38 -1.98
C LEU A 223 -4.02 1.75 -0.59
N VAL A 224 -4.10 3.05 -0.32
CA VAL A 224 -4.69 3.61 0.89
C VAL A 224 -5.96 4.41 0.61
N GLU A 225 -6.16 4.89 -0.62
CA GLU A 225 -7.37 5.60 -1.08
C GLU A 225 -7.65 5.30 -2.56
N GLY A 226 -8.92 5.17 -2.95
CA GLY A 226 -9.35 4.98 -4.34
C GLY A 226 -9.54 3.53 -4.78
N LEU A 227 -9.90 2.60 -3.88
CA LEU A 227 -10.15 1.20 -4.24
C LEU A 227 -11.35 1.05 -5.19
N ASP A 228 -12.36 1.88 -4.99
CA ASP A 228 -13.53 2.04 -5.85
C ASP A 228 -13.14 2.48 -7.26
N VAL A 229 -12.24 3.44 -7.40
CA VAL A 229 -11.68 3.87 -8.69
C VAL A 229 -10.96 2.70 -9.36
N LEU A 230 -10.07 2.03 -8.62
CA LEU A 230 -9.32 0.88 -9.13
C LEU A 230 -10.24 -0.25 -9.62
N GLN A 231 -11.32 -0.54 -8.87
CA GLN A 231 -12.33 -1.52 -9.23
C GLN A 231 -13.20 -1.08 -10.41
N SER A 232 -13.52 0.21 -10.49
CA SER A 232 -14.27 0.80 -11.60
C SER A 232 -13.51 0.65 -12.92
N ILE A 233 -12.19 0.86 -12.91
CA ILE A 233 -11.31 0.58 -14.07
C ILE A 233 -11.29 -0.92 -14.38
N GLY A 234 -11.11 -1.76 -13.36
CA GLY A 234 -11.10 -3.22 -13.50
C GLY A 234 -12.40 -3.81 -14.07
N ALA A 235 -13.53 -3.13 -13.87
CA ALA A 235 -14.83 -3.52 -14.39
C ALA A 235 -15.04 -3.17 -15.88
N ILE A 236 -14.13 -2.41 -16.51
CA ILE A 236 -14.18 -2.13 -17.95
C ILE A 236 -13.98 -3.45 -18.70
N PRO A 237 -14.95 -3.86 -19.56
CA PRO A 237 -14.81 -5.07 -20.36
C PRO A 237 -13.56 -5.01 -21.24
N THR A 238 -12.97 -6.15 -21.56
CA THR A 238 -11.94 -6.23 -22.59
C THR A 238 -12.56 -6.10 -23.98
N GLU A 239 -11.75 -5.85 -25.02
CA GLU A 239 -12.24 -5.69 -26.40
C GLU A 239 -12.95 -6.94 -26.92
N ASP A 240 -12.48 -8.12 -26.52
CA ASP A 240 -13.15 -9.40 -26.77
C ASP A 240 -13.29 -10.21 -25.48
N PRO A 241 -14.39 -10.04 -24.72
CA PRO A 241 -14.60 -10.76 -23.47
C PRO A 241 -14.76 -12.28 -23.62
N ALA A 242 -14.94 -12.78 -24.85
CA ALA A 242 -15.03 -14.21 -25.13
C ALA A 242 -13.65 -14.86 -25.32
N ASP A 243 -12.61 -14.06 -25.61
CA ASP A 243 -11.23 -14.51 -25.72
C ASP A 243 -10.48 -14.26 -24.40
N PRO A 244 -10.15 -15.30 -23.62
CA PRO A 244 -9.42 -15.13 -22.37
C PRO A 244 -7.97 -14.65 -22.55
N ALA A 245 -7.45 -14.58 -23.78
CA ALA A 245 -6.16 -13.98 -24.08
C ALA A 245 -6.28 -12.48 -24.45
N ASN A 246 -7.49 -11.97 -24.67
CA ASN A 246 -7.73 -10.55 -24.90
C ASN A 246 -7.81 -9.83 -23.56
N ASP A 247 -6.71 -9.19 -23.20
CA ASP A 247 -6.61 -8.38 -21.98
C ASP A 247 -6.64 -6.87 -22.30
N THR A 248 -7.00 -6.44 -23.51
CA THR A 248 -7.04 -5.00 -23.85
C THR A 248 -8.35 -4.39 -23.38
N PRO A 249 -8.38 -3.30 -22.59
CA PRO A 249 -9.62 -2.64 -22.22
C PRO A 249 -10.40 -2.13 -23.45
N SER A 250 -11.72 -2.34 -23.47
CA SER A 250 -12.62 -1.88 -24.55
C SER A 250 -12.76 -0.35 -24.65
N VAL A 251 -12.31 0.36 -23.61
CA VAL A 251 -12.27 1.81 -23.52
C VAL A 251 -10.90 2.21 -22.98
N PRO A 252 -10.21 3.19 -23.59
CA PRO A 252 -8.91 3.61 -23.10
C PRO A 252 -9.04 4.29 -21.73
N VAL A 253 -8.07 3.99 -20.87
CA VAL A 253 -7.90 4.64 -19.56
C VAL A 253 -6.46 5.11 -19.47
N TYR A 254 -6.25 6.33 -19.01
CA TYR A 254 -4.95 6.95 -18.97
C TYR A 254 -4.52 7.24 -17.53
N VAL A 255 -3.23 7.05 -17.26
CA VAL A 255 -2.54 7.67 -16.13
C VAL A 255 -2.28 9.12 -16.55
N GLU A 256 -2.99 10.08 -15.96
CA GLU A 256 -2.85 11.49 -16.32
C GLU A 256 -1.63 12.12 -15.65
N ARG A 257 -1.37 11.72 -14.41
CA ARG A 257 -0.21 12.18 -13.64
C ARG A 257 0.14 11.23 -12.51
N VAL A 258 1.43 11.09 -12.21
CA VAL A 258 1.92 10.50 -10.96
C VAL A 258 2.67 11.54 -10.14
N THR A 259 2.15 11.87 -8.95
CA THR A 259 2.79 12.80 -8.01
C THR A 259 3.34 12.03 -6.81
N ILE A 260 4.57 12.35 -6.40
CA ILE A 260 5.20 11.75 -5.21
C ILE A 260 5.07 12.71 -4.03
N GLU A 261 4.47 12.21 -2.95
CA GLU A 261 4.38 12.90 -1.67
C GLU A 261 5.31 12.22 -0.66
N THR A 262 5.93 13.02 0.22
CA THR A 262 6.81 12.51 1.28
C THR A 262 6.35 12.98 2.64
N GLU A 263 6.46 12.09 3.62
CA GLU A 263 6.23 12.38 5.03
C GLU A 263 7.44 11.93 5.83
N ALA A 264 7.75 12.63 6.93
CA ALA A 264 8.80 12.17 7.83
C ALA A 264 8.44 10.78 8.37
N GLY A 265 9.28 9.79 8.09
CA GLY A 265 9.17 8.47 8.70
C GLY A 265 9.30 8.60 10.20
N GLU A 266 8.42 7.96 10.95
CA GLU A 266 8.60 7.88 12.40
C GLU A 266 9.99 7.29 12.67
N PRO A 267 10.89 8.00 13.37
CA PRO A 267 12.17 7.42 13.72
C PRO A 267 11.86 6.15 14.51
N ALA A 268 12.54 5.05 14.19
CA ALA A 268 12.47 3.82 14.97
C ALA A 268 12.91 4.13 16.40
N GLY A 269 11.97 4.60 17.22
CA GLY A 269 12.23 5.07 18.57
C GLY A 269 12.83 3.90 19.36
N PRO A 270 13.79 4.14 20.25
CA PRO A 270 14.24 3.10 21.15
C PRO A 270 13.01 2.57 21.88
N LEU A 271 12.77 1.25 21.77
CA LEU A 271 11.72 0.56 22.48
C LEU A 271 11.84 0.95 23.96
N ALA A 272 10.94 1.79 24.44
CA ALA A 272 10.84 2.10 25.85
C ALA A 272 10.72 0.75 26.59
N PRO A 273 11.53 0.50 27.63
CA PRO A 273 11.37 -0.69 28.44
C PRO A 273 9.91 -0.74 28.91
N VAL A 274 9.21 -1.83 28.60
CA VAL A 274 7.93 -2.13 29.23
C VAL A 274 8.20 -2.19 30.73
N GLU A 275 7.74 -1.19 31.47
CA GLU A 275 7.74 -1.25 32.93
C GLU A 275 6.95 -2.48 33.35
N THR A 276 7.66 -3.48 33.85
CA THR A 276 7.07 -4.59 34.57
C THR A 276 6.37 -4.01 35.80
N PRO A 277 5.05 -4.21 35.99
CA PRO A 277 4.42 -3.82 37.24
C PRO A 277 5.11 -4.55 38.39
N GLU A 278 5.59 -3.78 39.36
CA GLU A 278 6.15 -4.27 40.61
C GLU A 278 5.17 -5.27 41.27
N PRO A 279 5.64 -6.40 41.81
CA PRO A 279 4.78 -7.29 42.56
C PRO A 279 4.33 -6.59 43.85
N ALA A 280 3.01 -6.46 44.02
CA ALA A 280 2.39 -5.96 45.24
C ALA A 280 3.01 -6.62 46.48
N GLY A 281 3.42 -5.78 47.42
CA GLY A 281 4.11 -6.15 48.65
C GLY A 281 3.33 -7.21 49.44
N ARG A 282 4.10 -8.16 49.99
CA ARG A 282 3.64 -9.06 51.04
C ARG A 282 3.46 -8.23 52.32
N ASP A 283 2.22 -8.08 52.76
CA ASP A 283 1.92 -7.59 54.10
C ASP A 283 2.54 -8.54 55.13
N THR A 284 3.56 -8.05 55.83
CA THR A 284 4.07 -8.67 57.06
C THR A 284 3.06 -8.45 58.18
N GLU A 285 2.42 -9.53 58.60
CA GLU A 285 1.63 -9.62 59.83
C GLU A 285 2.55 -9.39 61.06
N PRO A 286 2.17 -8.54 62.03
CA PRO A 286 3.01 -8.24 63.18
C PRO A 286 2.98 -9.35 64.23
N ALA A 287 4.12 -9.52 64.89
CA ALA A 287 4.39 -10.48 65.94
C ALA A 287 3.41 -10.41 67.11
N ILE A 288 2.90 -11.57 67.53
CA ILE A 288 2.17 -11.76 68.77
C ILE A 288 3.19 -11.92 69.91
N GLU A 289 3.25 -10.94 70.81
CA GLU A 289 3.97 -11.05 72.08
C GLU A 289 3.27 -12.03 73.05
N PRO A 290 4.01 -12.78 73.89
CA PRO A 290 3.43 -13.67 74.87
C PRO A 290 2.97 -12.92 76.13
N SER A 291 1.71 -13.10 76.53
CA SER A 291 1.21 -12.66 77.85
C SER A 291 1.53 -13.70 78.95
N PRO A 292 1.80 -13.26 80.18
CA PRO A 292 2.34 -14.09 81.25
C PRO A 292 1.26 -14.80 82.08
N SER A 293 1.73 -15.83 82.78
CA SER A 293 1.08 -16.74 83.71
C SER A 293 0.05 -16.11 84.67
N GLY A 294 -1.07 -16.82 84.85
CA GLY A 294 -2.02 -16.71 85.95
C GLY A 294 -2.92 -17.94 85.99
#